data_AF-A0A3N5FK04-F1
#
_entry.id   AF-A0A3N5FK04-F1
#
_cell.length_a   1.000
_cell.length_b   1.000
_cell.length_c   1.000
_cell.angle_alpha   90.00
_cell.angle_beta   90.00
_cell.angle_gamma   90.00
#
_symmetry.space_group_name_H-M   'P 1'
#
loop_
_entity.id
_entity.type
_entity.pdbx_description
1 polymer ?
#
loop_
_entity_poly.entity_id
_entity_poly.type
_entity_poly.pdbx_seq_one_letter_code
_entity_poly.pdbx_strand_id
1 'polypeptide(L)'
;MLPPKTHNLLSLCDKTGLLVKFDENQSALLDVLNPLNIQARYPEHRERIMKTLSNERSTEIFLKTEELFKWIKKELLKKQDSM
;
A
#
# COMPACT_ATOMS: atom_id res chain seq x y z
N MET A 1 -21.24 -4.46 7.12
CA MET A 1 -20.59 -5.13 5.98
C MET A 1 -19.26 -5.69 6.46
N LEU A 2 -18.86 -6.90 6.05
CA LEU A 2 -17.55 -7.44 6.39
C LEU A 2 -16.49 -6.91 5.41
N PRO A 3 -15.29 -6.53 5.86
CA PRO A 3 -14.23 -6.12 4.97
C PRO A 3 -13.80 -7.28 4.06
N PRO A 4 -13.46 -6.99 2.78
CA PRO A 4 -13.04 -8.03 1.84
C PRO A 4 -11.73 -8.67 2.31
N LYS A 5 -11.67 -10.00 2.30
CA LYS A 5 -10.45 -10.78 2.63
C LYS A 5 -9.49 -10.78 1.43
N THR A 6 -8.92 -9.62 1.11
CA THR A 6 -7.98 -9.44 0.00
C THR A 6 -6.70 -8.78 0.49
N HIS A 7 -5.56 -9.24 -0.04
CA HIS A 7 -4.25 -8.60 0.14
C HIS A 7 -3.98 -7.54 -0.94
N ASN A 8 -4.87 -7.41 -1.93
CA ASN A 8 -4.69 -6.47 -3.02
C ASN A 8 -5.03 -5.05 -2.54
N LEU A 9 -4.00 -4.25 -2.28
CA LEU A 9 -4.13 -2.90 -1.77
C LEU A 9 -4.83 -1.97 -2.77
N LEU A 10 -4.56 -2.11 -4.08
CA LEU A 10 -5.25 -1.34 -5.13
C LEU A 10 -6.76 -1.58 -5.08
N SER A 11 -7.17 -2.85 -4.93
CA SER A 11 -8.59 -3.19 -4.82
C SER A 11 -9.24 -2.61 -3.56
N LEU A 12 -8.51 -2.50 -2.45
CA LEU A 12 -9.01 -1.85 -1.23
C LEU A 12 -9.14 -0.34 -1.40
N CYS A 13 -8.14 0.31 -2.02
CA CYS A 13 -8.15 1.74 -2.30
C CYS A 13 -9.25 2.14 -3.28
N ASP A 14 -9.50 1.31 -4.30
CA ASP A 14 -10.59 1.50 -5.25
C ASP A 14 -11.97 1.40 -4.58
N LYS A 15 -12.20 0.34 -3.80
CA LYS A 15 -13.47 0.14 -3.06
C LYS A 15 -13.78 1.22 -2.03
N THR A 16 -12.77 1.91 -1.52
CA THR A 16 -12.91 2.99 -0.54
C THR A 16 -13.02 4.37 -1.21
N GLY A 17 -12.85 4.44 -2.53
CA GLY A 17 -12.76 5.70 -3.28
C GLY A 17 -11.51 6.50 -2.92
N LEU A 18 -10.50 5.89 -2.31
CA LEU A 18 -9.25 6.55 -1.97
C LEU A 18 -8.35 6.69 -3.19
N LEU A 19 -8.43 5.78 -4.15
CA LEU A 19 -7.57 5.76 -5.33
C LEU A 19 -7.64 7.07 -6.13
N VAL A 20 -8.82 7.70 -6.22
CA VAL A 20 -9.01 8.99 -6.93
C VAL A 20 -8.38 10.19 -6.23
N LYS A 21 -8.01 10.04 -4.95
CA LYS A 21 -7.35 11.07 -4.14
C LYS A 21 -5.84 10.91 -4.09
N PHE A 22 -5.32 9.79 -4.61
CA PHE A 22 -3.90 9.51 -4.56
C PHE A 22 -3.18 10.35 -5.59
N ASP A 23 -2.00 10.84 -5.20
CA ASP A 23 -1.06 11.37 -6.17
C ASP A 23 -0.30 10.23 -6.90
N GLU A 24 0.51 10.61 -7.88
CA GLU A 24 1.30 9.66 -8.68
C GLU A 24 2.30 8.86 -7.82
N ASN A 25 2.89 9.48 -6.79
CA ASN A 25 3.86 8.83 -5.91
C ASN A 25 3.19 7.80 -5.00
N GLN A 26 2.01 8.11 -4.47
CA GLN A 26 1.22 7.20 -3.66
C GLN A 26 0.72 6.00 -4.46
N SER A 27 0.33 6.24 -5.72
CA SER A 27 -0.08 5.18 -6.65
C SER A 27 1.10 4.26 -7.00
N ALA A 28 2.26 4.84 -7.34
CA ALA A 28 3.47 4.08 -7.61
C ALA A 28 3.95 3.27 -6.39
N LEU A 29 3.80 3.83 -5.18
CA LEU A 29 4.13 3.13 -3.94
C LEU A 29 3.21 1.92 -3.72
N LEU A 30 1.91 2.04 -4.02
CA LEU A 30 0.98 0.92 -3.93
C LEU A 30 1.39 -0.24 -4.85
N ASP A 31 1.82 0.05 -6.07
CA ASP A 31 2.30 -0.97 -7.01
C ASP A 31 3.53 -1.71 -6.48
N VAL A 32 4.42 -1.01 -5.76
CA VAL A 32 5.57 -1.61 -5.08
C VAL A 32 5.13 -2.47 -3.89
N LEU A 33 4.19 -1.99 -3.08
CA LEU A 33 3.74 -2.68 -1.86
C LEU A 33 2.85 -3.90 -2.13
N ASN A 34 2.07 -3.88 -3.21
CA ASN A 34 1.10 -4.94 -3.52
C ASN A 34 1.74 -6.34 -3.59
N PRO A 35 2.85 -6.57 -4.32
CA PRO A 35 3.52 -7.88 -4.33
C PRO A 35 4.23 -8.21 -3.01
N LEU A 36 4.66 -7.21 -2.23
CA LEU A 36 5.35 -7.43 -0.94
C LEU A 36 4.39 -7.97 0.15
N ASN A 37 3.10 -7.67 0.03
CA ASN A 37 2.07 -8.10 0.98
C ASN A 37 1.52 -9.50 0.68
N ILE A 38 1.77 -10.04 -0.51
CA ILE A 38 1.35 -11.39 -0.86
C ILE A 38 2.38 -12.35 -0.26
N GLN A 39 1.95 -13.24 0.64
CA GLN A 39 2.78 -14.37 1.05
C GLN A 39 3.26 -15.05 -0.23
N ALA A 40 4.57 -15.04 -0.47
CA ALA A 40 5.15 -15.66 -1.64
C ALA A 40 4.89 -17.16 -1.57
N ARG A 41 3.78 -17.60 -2.17
CA ARG A 41 3.38 -19.03 -2.22
C ARG A 41 4.39 -19.85 -3.02
N TYR A 42 5.20 -19.18 -3.85
CA TYR A 42 6.23 -19.76 -4.68
C TYR A 42 7.61 -19.17 -4.33
N PRO A 43 8.61 -20.02 -4.00
CA PRO A 43 9.98 -19.58 -3.69
C PRO A 43 10.60 -18.68 -4.75
N GLU A 44 10.36 -18.93 -6.05
CA GLU A 44 10.92 -18.11 -7.13
C GLU A 44 10.37 -16.68 -7.17
N HIS A 45 9.16 -16.45 -6.64
CA HIS A 45 8.61 -15.10 -6.51
C HIS A 45 9.30 -14.36 -5.36
N ARG A 46 9.49 -15.05 -4.23
CA ARG A 46 10.22 -14.52 -3.08
C ARG A 46 11.64 -14.12 -3.46
N GLU A 47 12.37 -14.99 -4.16
CA GLU A 47 13.76 -14.71 -4.56
C GLU A 47 13.87 -13.48 -5.47
N ARG A 48 12.94 -13.33 -6.43
CA ARG A 48 12.91 -12.14 -7.30
C ARG A 48 12.68 -10.87 -6.50
N ILE A 49 11.73 -10.88 -5.56
CA ILE A 49 11.47 -9.75 -4.66
C ILE A 49 12.72 -9.45 -3.82
N MET A 50 13.29 -10.45 -3.16
CA MET A 50 14.45 -10.29 -2.28
C MET A 50 15.66 -9.69 -3.02
N LYS A 51 15.88 -10.04 -4.30
CA LYS A 51 16.93 -9.43 -5.13
C LYS A 51 16.73 -7.94 -5.37
N THR A 52 15.49 -7.43 -5.29
CA THR A 52 15.18 -6.01 -5.44
C THR A 52 15.23 -5.24 -4.11
N LEU A 53 15.30 -5.93 -2.96
CA LEU A 53 15.26 -5.31 -1.64
C LEU A 53 16.67 -5.17 -1.06
N SER A 54 17.29 -4.00 -1.26
CA SER A 54 18.47 -3.59 -0.50
C SER A 54 18.07 -2.96 0.83
N ASN A 55 19.04 -2.69 1.73
CA ASN A 55 18.77 -1.99 2.98
C ASN A 55 18.22 -0.57 2.71
N GLU A 56 18.84 0.14 1.78
CA GLU A 56 18.46 1.49 1.37
C GLU A 56 17.04 1.50 0.81
N ARG A 57 16.75 0.59 -0.12
CA ARG A 57 15.41 0.47 -0.74
C ARG A 57 14.35 0.05 0.26
N SER A 58 14.67 -0.86 1.17
CA SER A 58 13.73 -1.28 2.22
C SER A 58 13.43 -0.13 3.17
N THR A 59 14.44 0.67 3.52
CA THR A 59 14.29 1.88 4.35
C THR A 59 13.44 2.92 3.63
N GLU A 60 13.67 3.15 2.34
CA GLU A 60 12.86 4.06 1.51
C GLU A 60 11.39 3.63 1.48
N ILE A 61 11.13 2.35 1.19
CA ILE A 61 9.76 1.80 1.17
C ILE A 61 9.10 1.97 2.54
N PHE A 62 9.82 1.69 3.62
CA PHE A 62 9.30 1.82 4.99
C PHE A 62 8.88 3.27 5.29
N LEU A 63 9.76 4.23 5.05
CA LEU A 63 9.48 5.66 5.31
C LEU A 63 8.30 6.16 4.46
N LYS A 64 8.29 5.86 3.16
CA LYS A 64 7.19 6.24 2.26
C LYS A 64 5.86 5.59 2.67
N THR A 65 5.90 4.35 3.15
CA THR A 65 4.71 3.66 3.67
C THR A 65 4.18 4.34 4.93
N GLU A 66 5.06 4.80 5.82
CA GLU A 66 4.67 5.54 7.01
C GLU A 66 3.98 6.88 6.64
N GLU A 67 4.53 7.61 5.67
CA GLU A 67 3.95 8.85 5.15
C GLU A 67 2.55 8.61 4.56
N LEU A 68 2.42 7.60 3.69
CA LEU A 68 1.12 7.22 3.12
C LEU A 68 0.12 6.85 4.21
N PHE A 69 0.53 6.08 5.22
CA PHE A 69 -0.34 5.70 6.34
C PHE A 69 -0.82 6.91 7.14
N LYS A 70 0.07 7.86 7.45
CA LYS A 70 -0.28 9.12 8.12
C LYS A 70 -1.25 9.94 7.27
N TRP A 71 -1.04 10.00 5.96
CA TRP A 71 -1.94 10.68 5.02
C TRP A 71 -3.33 10.05 4.99
N ILE A 72 -3.43 8.72 4.87
CA ILE A 72 -4.72 8.00 4.87
C ILE A 72 -5.47 8.27 6.17
N LYS A 73 -4.79 8.21 7.32
CA LYS A 73 -5.40 8.55 8.62
C LYS A 73 -5.96 9.96 8.63
N LYS A 74 -5.20 10.94 8.13
CA LYS A 74 -5.64 12.33 8.04
C LYS A 74 -6.88 12.48 7.15
N GLU A 75 -6.90 11.80 6.00
CA GLU A 75 -8.07 11.81 5.11
C GLU A 75 -9.31 11.17 5.73
N LEU A 76 -9.15 10.12 6.54
CA LEU A 76 -10.25 9.50 7.26
C LEU A 76 -10.77 10.39 8.41
N LEU A 77 -9.88 11.09 9.13
CA LEU A 77 -10.27 12.04 10.17
C LEU A 77 -11.08 13.21 9.60
N LYS A 78 -10.65 13.80 8.47
CA LYS A 78 -11.41 14.85 7.78
C LYS A 78 -12.84 14.41 7.41
N LYS A 79 -13.02 13.13 7.10
CA LYS A 79 -14.31 12.57 6.69
C LYS A 79 -15.29 12.43 7.88
N GLN A 80 -14.79 12.37 9.12
CA GLN A 80 -15.63 12.33 10.33
C GLN A 80 -16.20 13.70 10.72
N ASP A 81 -15.53 14.80 10.37
CA ASP A 81 -15.99 16.15 10.72
C ASP A 81 -17.06 16.72 9.75
N SER A 82 -17.33 16.01 8.64
CA SER A 82 -18.33 16.40 7.62
C SER A 82 -19.59 15.52 7.64
N MET A 83 -19.84 14.80 8.75
CA MET A 83 -20.95 13.88 8.92
C MET A 83 -21.72 14.11 10.22
#